data_AF-A0A8B8ZKN1-F1
#
_entry.id   AF-A0A8B8ZKN1-F1
#
_cell.length_a   1.000
_cell.length_b   1.000
_cell.length_c   1.000
_cell.angle_alpha   90.00
_cell.angle_beta   90.00
_cell.angle_gamma   90.00
#
_symmetry.space_group_name_H-M   'P 1'
#
loop_
_entity.id
_entity.type
_entity.pdbx_description
1 polymer ?
#
loop_
_entity_poly.entity_id
_entity_poly.type
_entity_poly.pdbx_seq_one_letter_code
_entity_poly.pdbx_strand_id
1 'polypeptide(L)'
;MTMKKRLPPPSSSSPSIRQHFWLGLQLVLSLSVLICVLALLRINSQSESSASAFSSFGRSSSVQGTPKIAFLFLARFNLPLDFLWHAFFENAEERNYSIYIHSEPGIVFDESTTSSPFFYGRQLRGSVKVAWGESSMVDAERLLLAAALEDPANQRFILISDRHQFWIL
;
A
#
# COMPACT_ATOMS: atom_id res chain seq x y z
N MET A 1 65.31 -33.04 -54.17
CA MET A 1 64.14 -33.73 -53.58
C MET A 1 63.78 -33.01 -52.29
N THR A 2 62.97 -31.94 -52.37
CA THR A 2 62.64 -31.07 -51.23
C THR A 2 61.17 -31.24 -50.86
N MET A 3 60.91 -31.79 -49.67
CA MET A 3 59.56 -32.04 -49.16
C MET A 3 58.93 -30.75 -48.63
N LYS A 4 57.82 -30.35 -49.26
CA LYS A 4 57.00 -29.20 -48.84
C LYS A 4 56.08 -29.64 -47.70
N LYS A 5 56.43 -29.33 -46.44
CA LYS A 5 55.56 -29.56 -45.28
C LYS A 5 54.31 -28.67 -45.41
N ARG A 6 53.13 -29.29 -45.44
CA ARG A 6 51.82 -28.61 -45.48
C ARG A 6 51.42 -28.22 -44.05
N LEU A 7 51.11 -26.95 -43.83
CA LEU A 7 50.58 -26.46 -42.56
C LEU A 7 49.13 -26.96 -42.33
N PRO A 8 48.74 -27.23 -41.07
CA PRO A 8 47.37 -27.63 -40.74
C PRO A 8 46.40 -26.46 -40.98
N PRO A 9 45.14 -26.74 -41.39
CA PRO A 9 44.15 -25.70 -41.62
C PRO A 9 43.74 -25.04 -40.28
N PRO A 10 43.41 -23.73 -40.29
CA PRO A 10 42.94 -23.05 -39.08
C PRO A 10 41.61 -23.63 -38.62
N SER A 11 41.50 -23.92 -37.32
CA SER A 11 40.27 -24.37 -36.68
C SER A 11 39.20 -23.30 -36.76
N SER A 12 38.17 -23.51 -37.58
CA SER A 12 36.99 -22.65 -37.65
C SER A 12 36.12 -22.86 -36.41
N SER A 13 36.14 -21.92 -35.48
CA SER A 13 35.13 -21.82 -34.43
C SER A 13 33.79 -21.40 -35.05
N SER A 14 32.81 -22.32 -35.04
CA SER A 14 31.49 -22.15 -35.67
C SER A 14 30.73 -20.90 -35.16
N PRO A 15 30.39 -19.93 -36.03
CA PRO A 15 29.70 -18.69 -35.65
C PRO A 15 28.24 -18.90 -35.21
N SER A 16 27.65 -20.05 -35.51
CA SER A 16 26.23 -20.37 -35.24
C SER A 16 25.89 -20.40 -33.74
N ILE A 17 26.75 -20.94 -32.88
CA ILE A 17 26.42 -21.16 -31.47
C ILE A 17 26.33 -19.84 -30.68
N ARG A 18 27.20 -18.87 -31.00
CA ARG A 18 27.17 -17.53 -30.38
C ARG A 18 25.93 -16.73 -30.77
N GLN A 19 25.44 -16.87 -32.00
CA GLN A 19 24.27 -16.15 -32.48
C GLN A 19 22.98 -16.67 -31.84
N HIS A 20 22.81 -17.99 -31.72
CA HIS A 20 21.64 -18.55 -31.03
C HIS A 20 21.59 -18.20 -29.54
N PHE A 21 22.75 -18.18 -28.86
CA PHE A 21 22.83 -17.76 -27.46
C PHE A 21 22.48 -16.27 -27.28
N TRP A 22 22.95 -15.40 -28.19
CA TRP A 22 22.66 -13.97 -28.15
C TRP A 22 21.19 -13.65 -28.46
N LEU A 23 20.61 -14.33 -29.46
CA LEU A 23 19.18 -14.22 -29.79
C LEU A 23 18.29 -14.74 -28.66
N GLY A 24 18.68 -15.84 -28.01
CA GLY A 24 17.96 -16.38 -26.85
C GLY A 24 17.98 -15.43 -25.65
N LEU A 25 19.14 -14.86 -25.32
CA LEU A 25 19.28 -13.89 -24.24
C LEU A 25 18.46 -12.63 -24.52
N GLN A 26 18.50 -12.13 -25.75
CA GLN A 26 17.73 -10.95 -26.15
C GLN A 26 16.22 -11.20 -26.01
N LEU A 27 15.74 -12.38 -26.38
CA LEU A 27 14.33 -12.75 -26.23
C LEU A 27 13.91 -12.87 -24.76
N VAL A 28 14.77 -13.43 -23.91
CA VAL A 28 14.55 -13.50 -22.45
C VAL A 28 14.49 -12.10 -21.83
N LEU A 29 15.40 -11.20 -22.20
CA LEU A 29 15.40 -9.82 -21.71
C LEU A 29 14.17 -9.06 -22.20
N SER A 30 13.80 -9.19 -23.48
CA SER A 30 12.60 -8.56 -24.02
C SER A 30 11.33 -9.07 -23.35
N LEU A 31 11.20 -10.38 -23.13
CA LEU A 31 10.05 -10.96 -22.45
C LEU A 31 9.98 -10.51 -20.98
N SER A 32 11.12 -10.47 -20.28
CA SER A 32 11.21 -9.96 -18.91
C SER A 32 10.77 -8.49 -18.82
N VAL A 33 11.30 -7.64 -19.69
CA VAL A 33 10.90 -6.21 -19.75
C VAL A 33 9.41 -6.08 -20.06
N LEU A 34 8.88 -6.87 -21.01
CA LEU A 34 7.45 -6.84 -21.33
C LEU A 34 6.58 -7.25 -20.14
N ILE A 35 6.94 -8.32 -19.43
CA ILE A 35 6.24 -8.76 -18.22
C ILE A 35 6.30 -7.68 -17.13
N CYS A 36 7.46 -7.06 -16.92
CA CYS A 36 7.61 -5.95 -15.97
C CYS A 36 6.74 -4.75 -16.34
N VAL A 37 6.72 -4.35 -17.62
CA VAL A 37 5.89 -3.24 -18.10
C VAL A 37 4.40 -3.58 -17.93
N LEU A 38 3.98 -4.80 -18.27
CA LEU A 38 2.60 -5.24 -18.06
C LEU A 38 2.23 -5.23 -16.56
N ALA A 39 3.11 -5.72 -15.67
CA ALA A 39 2.88 -5.67 -14.23
C ALA A 39 2.74 -4.23 -13.72
N LEU A 40 3.62 -3.32 -14.14
CA LEU A 40 3.55 -1.90 -13.79
C LEU A 40 2.28 -1.24 -14.31
N LEU A 41 1.85 -1.54 -15.53
CA LEU A 41 0.59 -1.04 -16.10
C LEU A 41 -0.62 -1.55 -15.31
N ARG A 42 -0.60 -2.81 -14.85
CA ARG A 42 -1.68 -3.37 -14.02
C ARG A 42 -1.73 -2.75 -12.63
N ILE A 43 -0.58 -2.39 -12.06
CA ILE A 43 -0.49 -1.67 -10.79
C ILE A 43 -1.02 -0.24 -10.97
N ASN A 44 -0.61 0.46 -12.02
CA ASN A 44 -1.07 1.82 -12.31
C ASN A 44 -2.57 1.87 -12.67
N SER A 45 -3.09 0.88 -13.38
CA SER A 45 -4.52 0.79 -13.72
C SER A 45 -5.41 0.60 -12.49
N GLN A 46 -4.94 -0.13 -11.47
CA GLN A 46 -5.63 -0.23 -10.18
C GLN A 46 -5.65 1.13 -9.45
N SER A 47 -4.54 1.89 -9.53
CA SER A 47 -4.47 3.25 -9.00
C SER A 47 -5.41 4.22 -9.72
N GLU A 48 -5.48 4.18 -11.06
CA GLU A 48 -6.40 5.03 -11.83
C GLU A 48 -7.88 4.71 -11.58
N SER A 49 -8.23 3.43 -11.36
CA SER A 49 -9.59 3.05 -10.98
C SER A 49 -9.97 3.65 -9.62
N SER A 50 -9.02 3.66 -8.68
CA SER A 50 -9.19 4.27 -7.36
C SER A 50 -9.27 5.80 -7.43
N ALA A 51 -8.46 6.43 -8.29
CA ALA A 51 -8.42 7.89 -8.47
C ALA A 51 -9.62 8.44 -9.29
N SER A 52 -10.11 7.68 -10.27
CA SER A 52 -11.33 8.01 -11.04
C SER A 52 -12.60 7.88 -10.20
N ALA A 53 -12.66 6.87 -9.30
CA ALA A 53 -13.68 6.80 -8.27
C ALA A 53 -13.63 8.03 -7.33
N PHE A 54 -12.43 8.45 -6.91
CA PHE A 54 -12.23 9.66 -6.10
C PHE A 54 -12.67 10.96 -6.80
N SER A 55 -12.33 11.11 -8.09
CA SER A 55 -12.62 12.33 -8.85
C SER A 55 -14.07 12.44 -9.31
N SER A 56 -14.74 11.31 -9.54
CA SER A 56 -16.20 11.27 -9.74
C SER A 56 -16.96 11.59 -8.44
N PHE A 57 -16.46 11.15 -7.29
CA PHE A 57 -16.99 11.49 -5.97
C PHE A 57 -16.95 13.00 -5.67
N GLY A 58 -15.84 13.66 -6.03
CA GLY A 58 -15.67 15.10 -5.88
C GLY A 58 -16.51 15.96 -6.84
N ARG A 59 -17.16 15.38 -7.85
CA ARG A 59 -17.90 16.12 -8.89
C ARG A 59 -19.41 15.90 -8.87
N SER A 60 -19.91 14.94 -8.10
CA SER A 60 -21.34 14.56 -8.04
C SER A 60 -21.95 14.56 -6.63
N SER A 61 -21.19 14.73 -5.56
CA SER A 61 -21.80 14.84 -4.24
C SER A 61 -22.41 16.23 -4.08
N SER A 62 -23.73 16.34 -4.26
CA SER A 62 -24.48 17.25 -3.40
C SER A 62 -24.13 16.82 -1.97
N VAL A 63 -23.18 17.49 -1.33
CA VAL A 63 -22.64 17.10 -0.03
C VAL A 63 -23.81 17.06 0.95
N GLN A 64 -24.34 15.86 1.21
CA GLN A 64 -25.42 15.67 2.16
C GLN A 64 -24.78 15.67 3.55
N GLY A 65 -24.49 16.84 4.09
CA GLY A 65 -24.04 16.99 5.47
C GLY A 65 -22.96 18.05 5.68
N THR A 66 -22.62 18.27 6.94
CA THR A 66 -21.51 19.12 7.36
C THR A 66 -20.18 18.46 6.97
N PRO A 67 -19.25 19.16 6.30
CA PRO A 67 -17.93 18.63 5.99
C PRO A 67 -17.20 18.11 7.23
N LYS A 68 -16.60 16.92 7.12
CA LYS A 68 -15.89 16.22 8.19
C LYS A 68 -14.41 16.03 7.88
N ILE A 69 -13.64 15.90 8.96
CA ILE A 69 -12.27 15.41 8.93
C ILE A 69 -12.27 13.93 9.36
N ALA A 70 -11.78 13.04 8.50
CA ALA A 70 -11.57 11.63 8.82
C ALA A 70 -10.19 11.44 9.46
N PHE A 71 -10.17 11.01 10.72
CA PHE A 71 -8.98 10.59 11.44
C PHE A 71 -8.80 9.08 11.27
N LEU A 72 -7.68 8.69 10.69
CA LEU A 72 -7.33 7.31 10.37
C LEU A 72 -6.18 6.89 11.28
N PHE A 73 -6.47 6.05 12.26
CA PHE A 73 -5.49 5.57 13.22
C PHE A 73 -4.98 4.19 12.81
N LEU A 74 -3.67 4.07 12.63
CA LEU A 74 -2.97 2.80 12.48
C LEU A 74 -2.36 2.43 13.85
N ALA A 75 -3.07 1.62 14.60
CA ALA A 75 -2.67 1.11 15.92
C ALA A 75 -2.24 -0.36 15.80
N ARG A 76 -1.39 -0.87 16.71
CA ARG A 76 -1.13 -2.32 16.79
C ARG A 76 -2.03 -2.98 17.83
N PHE A 77 -1.92 -2.53 19.07
CA PHE A 77 -2.62 -3.09 20.22
C PHE A 77 -3.48 -2.05 20.95
N ASN A 78 -2.98 -0.84 21.12
CA ASN A 78 -3.68 0.28 21.76
C ASN A 78 -3.46 1.57 20.96
N LEU A 79 -4.23 2.60 21.28
CA LEU A 79 -4.04 3.94 20.74
C LEU A 79 -3.00 4.68 21.59
N PRO A 80 -1.82 5.03 21.04
CA PRO A 80 -0.86 5.84 21.77
C PRO A 80 -1.45 7.22 22.04
N LEU A 81 -1.16 7.78 23.21
CA LEU A 81 -1.61 9.11 23.62
C LEU A 81 -3.14 9.26 23.64
N ASP A 82 -3.87 8.21 24.03
CA ASP A 82 -5.33 8.22 24.17
C ASP A 82 -5.85 9.43 24.99
N PHE A 83 -5.14 9.85 26.05
CA PHE A 83 -5.46 11.04 26.84
C PHE A 83 -5.44 12.34 26.03
N LEU A 84 -4.49 12.50 25.10
CA LEU A 84 -4.34 13.71 24.30
C LEU A 84 -5.45 13.78 23.25
N TRP A 85 -5.73 12.64 22.62
CA TRP A 85 -6.84 12.55 21.68
C TRP A 85 -8.19 12.74 22.38
N HIS A 86 -8.34 12.25 23.61
CA HIS A 86 -9.53 12.51 24.41
C HIS A 86 -9.76 14.02 24.58
N ALA A 87 -8.76 14.75 25.08
CA ALA A 87 -8.87 16.20 25.25
C ALA A 87 -9.10 16.95 23.93
N PHE A 88 -8.52 16.47 22.83
CA PHE A 88 -8.72 17.03 21.49
C PHE A 88 -10.17 16.86 21.01
N PHE A 89 -10.76 15.68 21.19
CA PHE A 89 -12.12 15.37 20.74
C PHE A 89 -13.21 15.84 21.71
N GLU A 90 -12.90 16.00 22.99
CA GLU A 90 -13.84 16.47 24.02
C GLU A 90 -14.46 17.84 23.67
N ASN A 91 -13.66 18.71 23.06
CA ASN A 91 -14.09 20.06 22.67
C ASN A 91 -14.55 20.16 21.22
N ALA A 92 -14.53 19.05 20.47
CA ALA A 92 -14.91 19.02 19.06
C ALA A 92 -16.36 18.56 18.90
N GLU A 93 -17.11 19.22 18.01
CA GLU A 93 -18.46 18.74 17.68
C GLU A 93 -18.37 17.40 16.93
N GLU A 94 -19.04 16.37 17.43
CA GLU A 94 -19.02 15.00 16.86
C GLU A 94 -19.38 14.94 15.38
N ARG A 95 -20.22 15.86 14.90
CA ARG A 95 -20.63 15.93 13.49
C ARG A 95 -19.54 16.41 12.52
N ASN A 96 -18.42 16.93 13.03
CA ASN A 96 -17.34 17.53 12.23
C ASN A 96 -16.17 16.56 11.99
N TYR A 97 -16.21 15.34 12.54
CA TYR A 97 -15.15 14.37 12.36
C TYR A 97 -15.66 12.92 12.32
N SER A 98 -14.82 12.05 11.78
CA SER A 98 -15.02 10.60 11.77
C SER A 98 -13.73 9.94 12.21
N ILE A 99 -13.82 8.86 13.00
CA ILE A 99 -12.66 8.11 13.50
C ILE A 99 -12.72 6.69 12.95
N TYR A 100 -11.61 6.26 12.34
CA TYR A 100 -11.41 4.91 11.83
C TYR A 100 -10.12 4.35 12.41
N ILE A 101 -10.16 3.11 12.91
CA ILE A 101 -9.00 2.47 13.51
C ILE A 101 -8.69 1.17 12.79
N HIS A 102 -7.46 1.02 12.32
CA HIS A 102 -6.91 -0.26 11.95
C HIS A 102 -6.04 -0.74 13.11
N SER A 103 -6.23 -2.00 13.50
CA SER A 103 -5.53 -2.66 14.60
C SER A 103 -5.23 -4.11 14.26
N GLU A 104 -4.40 -4.79 15.05
CA GLU A 104 -4.15 -6.22 14.83
C GLU A 104 -5.47 -7.02 14.92
N PRO A 105 -5.67 -8.07 14.08
CA PRO A 105 -6.92 -8.83 14.09
C PRO A 105 -7.24 -9.38 15.49
N GLY A 106 -8.49 -9.20 15.92
CA GLY A 106 -8.98 -9.64 17.22
C GLY A 106 -8.93 -8.57 18.32
N ILE A 107 -8.32 -7.41 18.06
CA ILE A 107 -8.38 -6.26 18.97
C ILE A 107 -9.74 -5.57 18.82
N VAL A 108 -10.39 -5.32 19.95
CA VAL A 108 -11.64 -4.59 20.07
C VAL A 108 -11.39 -3.41 20.98
N PHE A 109 -11.82 -2.22 20.58
CA PHE A 109 -11.72 -1.03 21.42
C PHE A 109 -13.00 -0.88 22.22
N ASP A 110 -12.90 -1.11 23.53
CA ASP A 110 -13.96 -0.95 24.52
C ASP A 110 -13.39 -0.38 25.85
N GLU A 111 -14.24 -0.32 26.88
CA GLU A 111 -13.89 0.17 28.22
C GLU A 111 -12.73 -0.58 28.88
N SER A 112 -12.47 -1.84 28.50
CA SER A 112 -11.39 -2.64 29.06
C SER A 112 -10.04 -2.40 28.37
N THR A 113 -10.06 -1.95 27.11
CA THR A 113 -8.86 -1.80 26.28
C THR A 113 -8.42 -0.35 26.05
N THR A 114 -9.30 0.63 26.27
CA THR A 114 -9.02 2.04 25.97
C THR A 114 -9.74 2.94 26.96
N SER A 115 -9.05 3.98 27.42
CA SER A 115 -9.57 4.89 28.45
C SER A 115 -10.60 5.88 27.89
N SER A 116 -10.56 6.13 26.58
CA SER A 116 -11.34 7.18 25.93
C SER A 116 -12.52 6.61 25.12
N PRO A 117 -13.77 7.00 25.42
CA PRO A 117 -14.96 6.45 24.78
C PRO A 117 -15.10 6.80 23.29
N PHE A 118 -14.40 7.83 22.81
CA PHE A 118 -14.43 8.24 21.40
C PHE A 118 -13.97 7.13 20.44
N PHE A 119 -13.20 6.16 20.94
CA PHE A 119 -12.61 5.09 20.14
C PHE A 119 -13.40 3.78 20.18
N TYR A 120 -14.44 3.68 21.02
CA TYR A 120 -15.16 2.43 21.20
C TYR A 120 -15.82 1.96 19.90
N GLY A 121 -15.55 0.71 19.54
CA GLY A 121 -16.13 0.08 18.34
C GLY A 121 -15.75 0.74 17.00
N ARG A 122 -14.72 1.60 16.96
CA ARG A 122 -14.28 2.30 15.74
C ARG A 122 -13.26 1.52 14.90
N GLN A 123 -12.90 0.31 15.33
CA GLN A 123 -11.99 -0.56 14.59
C GLN A 123 -12.62 -1.20 13.36
N LEU A 124 -11.82 -1.36 12.31
CA LEU A 124 -12.22 -2.07 11.10
C LEU A 124 -12.40 -3.57 11.40
N ARG A 125 -13.46 -4.17 10.85
CA ARG A 125 -13.75 -5.60 11.01
C ARG A 125 -12.82 -6.50 10.19
N GLY A 126 -12.24 -5.98 9.12
CA GLY A 126 -11.37 -6.69 8.17
C GLY A 126 -9.89 -6.33 8.32
N SER A 127 -9.39 -6.20 9.54
CA SER A 127 -7.99 -5.88 9.80
C SER A 127 -7.02 -6.94 9.25
N VAL A 128 -5.82 -6.49 8.90
CA VAL A 128 -4.70 -7.33 8.48
C VAL A 128 -3.57 -7.19 9.50
N LYS A 129 -2.78 -8.25 9.72
CA LYS A 129 -1.60 -8.14 10.57
C LYS A 129 -0.53 -7.32 9.86
N VAL A 130 -0.12 -6.21 10.49
CA VAL A 130 0.88 -5.29 9.91
C VAL A 130 2.27 -5.62 10.44
N ALA A 131 3.18 -5.88 9.50
CA ALA A 131 4.61 -5.98 9.74
C ALA A 131 5.33 -4.75 9.18
N TRP A 132 6.41 -4.33 9.85
CA TRP A 132 7.16 -3.14 9.46
C TRP A 132 7.94 -3.39 8.17
N GLY A 133 7.90 -2.42 7.24
CA GLY A 133 8.58 -2.54 5.94
C GLY A 133 7.91 -3.49 4.93
N GLU A 134 6.81 -4.14 5.31
CA GLU A 134 6.09 -5.09 4.46
C GLU A 134 4.89 -4.43 3.75
N SER A 135 4.44 -5.03 2.64
CA SER A 135 3.28 -4.54 1.89
C SER A 135 2.00 -4.49 2.72
N SER A 136 1.91 -5.31 3.78
CA SER A 136 0.80 -5.32 4.74
C SER A 136 0.51 -3.96 5.38
N MET A 137 1.52 -3.09 5.52
CA MET A 137 1.34 -1.72 6.01
C MET A 137 0.55 -0.86 5.02
N VAL A 138 0.88 -0.97 3.73
CA VAL A 138 0.15 -0.29 2.64
C VAL A 138 -1.27 -0.82 2.55
N ASP A 139 -1.47 -2.12 2.73
CA ASP A 139 -2.81 -2.73 2.71
C ASP A 139 -3.68 -2.22 3.88
N ALA A 140 -3.10 -2.04 5.06
CA ALA A 140 -3.80 -1.47 6.21
C ALA A 140 -4.24 -0.01 5.98
N GLU A 141 -3.35 0.82 5.43
CA GLU A 141 -3.66 2.20 5.06
C GLU A 141 -4.76 2.28 3.99
N ARG A 142 -4.71 1.40 2.99
CA ARG A 142 -5.74 1.28 1.95
C ARG A 142 -7.10 0.92 2.53
N LEU A 143 -7.16 0.02 3.50
CA LEU A 143 -8.41 -0.36 4.18
C LEU A 143 -9.00 0.81 4.98
N LEU A 144 -8.16 1.57 5.69
CA LEU A 144 -8.57 2.79 6.39
C LEU A 144 -9.15 3.84 5.44
N LEU A 145 -8.45 4.10 4.33
CA LEU A 145 -8.90 5.05 3.33
C LEU A 145 -10.20 4.58 2.68
N ALA A 146 -10.30 3.30 2.30
CA ALA A 146 -11.50 2.75 1.70
C ALA A 146 -12.72 2.93 2.62
N ALA A 147 -12.60 2.57 3.90
CA ALA A 147 -13.67 2.75 4.87
C ALA A 147 -14.05 4.22 5.05
N ALA A 148 -13.07 5.12 5.10
CA ALA A 148 -13.34 6.55 5.29
C ALA A 148 -14.01 7.21 4.08
N LEU A 149 -13.83 6.66 2.88
CA LEU A 149 -14.43 7.15 1.64
C LEU A 149 -15.88 6.71 1.46
N GLU A 150 -16.35 5.75 2.24
CA GLU A 150 -17.77 5.37 2.25
C GLU A 150 -18.67 6.51 2.76
N ASP A 151 -18.14 7.42 3.59
CA ASP A 151 -18.85 8.62 4.04
C ASP A 151 -18.50 9.85 3.17
N PRO A 152 -19.44 10.34 2.33
CA PRO A 152 -19.23 11.49 1.47
C PRO A 152 -19.03 12.82 2.19
N ALA A 153 -19.35 12.90 3.48
CA ALA A 153 -19.06 14.08 4.27
C ALA A 153 -17.56 14.21 4.60
N ASN A 154 -16.77 13.13 4.53
CA ASN A 154 -15.33 13.17 4.79
C ASN A 154 -14.59 13.86 3.63
N GLN A 155 -14.09 15.07 3.86
CA GLN A 155 -13.40 15.87 2.85
C GLN A 155 -11.89 15.98 3.07
N ARG A 156 -11.44 15.75 4.30
CA ARG A 156 -10.02 15.79 4.69
C ARG A 156 -9.69 14.51 5.44
N PHE A 157 -8.49 13.99 5.21
CA PHE A 157 -8.03 12.74 5.81
C PHE A 157 -6.73 13.01 6.56
N ILE A 158 -6.65 12.54 7.80
CA ILE A 158 -5.46 12.62 8.65
C ILE A 158 -5.08 11.20 9.02
N LEU A 159 -3.96 10.72 8.48
CA LEU A 159 -3.40 9.42 8.82
C LEU A 159 -2.42 9.57 9.99
N ILE A 160 -2.65 8.79 11.05
CA ILE A 160 -1.87 8.80 12.29
C ILE A 160 -1.42 7.38 12.55
N SER A 161 -0.13 7.13 12.43
CA SER A 161 0.49 5.88 12.83
C SER A 161 1.11 6.01 14.22
N ASP A 162 1.01 4.96 15.04
CA ASP A 162 1.85 4.86 16.23
C ASP A 162 3.35 4.89 15.82
N ARG A 163 4.11 5.80 16.42
CA ARG A 163 5.56 5.96 16.20
C ARG A 163 6.40 5.26 17.27
N HIS A 164 6.03 4.07 17.76
CA HIS A 164 6.89 3.36 18.72
C HIS A 164 6.94 1.84 18.50
N GLN A 165 7.72 1.40 17.51
CA GLN A 165 8.50 0.16 17.57
C GLN A 165 9.60 0.19 16.50
N PHE A 166 10.51 1.17 16.63
CA PHE A 166 11.70 1.29 15.79
C PHE A 166 12.98 0.77 16.46
N TRP A 167 12.91 0.19 17.66
CA TRP A 167 14.05 -0.46 18.31
C TRP A 167 13.59 -1.63 19.17
N ILE A 168 14.44 -2.66 19.20
CA ILE A 168 14.32 -3.98 19.84
C ILE A 168 13.65 -5.03 18.93
N LEU A 169 14.38 -5.42 17.88
CA LEU A 169 14.97 -6.76 17.77
C LEU A 169 16.40 -6.63 17.25
#